data_AF-A0A5Q0M655-F1
#
_entry.id   AF-A0A5Q0M655-F1
#
_cell.length_a   1.000
_cell.length_b   1.000
_cell.length_c   1.000
_cell.angle_alpha   90.00
_cell.angle_beta   90.00
_cell.angle_gamma   90.00
#
_symmetry.space_group_name_H-M   'P 1'
#
loop_
_entity.id
_entity.type
_entity.pdbx_description
1 polymer ?
#
loop_
_entity_poly.entity_id
_entity_poly.type
_entity_poly.pdbx_seq_one_letter_code
_entity_poly.pdbx_strand_id
1 'polypeptide(L)'
;MQELFELLPRLKLDANGDPDPRATDGAVLNGLILHAQAAAAAMNLGMSAVGSMMAYAAPECEDKTISSDAIEALGWLLAELGAITALMIRLAALCKPVSGQAAH
;
A
#
# COMPACT_ATOMS: atom_id res chain seq x y z
N MET A 1 -1.95 -3.54 -9.77
CA MET A 1 -2.07 -4.22 -8.44
C MET A 1 -2.05 -5.72 -8.60
N GLN A 2 -2.70 -6.28 -9.62
CA GLN A 2 -2.56 -7.70 -9.98
C GLN A 2 -1.09 -8.10 -10.21
N GLU A 3 -0.33 -7.24 -10.89
CA GLU A 3 1.09 -7.45 -11.20
C GLU A 3 1.94 -7.59 -9.93
N LEU A 4 1.56 -6.92 -8.83
CA LEU A 4 2.23 -7.07 -7.54
C LEU A 4 2.07 -8.50 -7.02
N PHE A 5 0.86 -9.05 -7.07
CA PHE A 5 0.58 -10.43 -6.63
C PHE A 5 1.23 -11.47 -7.55
N GLU A 6 1.40 -11.18 -8.83
CA GLU A 6 2.12 -12.05 -9.77
C GLU A 6 3.64 -12.07 -9.50
N LEU A 7 4.20 -10.94 -9.04
CA LEU A 7 5.64 -10.82 -8.75
C LEU A 7 6.02 -11.28 -7.35
N LEU A 8 5.13 -11.17 -6.35
CA LEU A 8 5.40 -11.53 -4.96
C LEU A 8 5.97 -12.96 -4.77
N PRO A 9 5.45 -14.01 -5.41
CA PRO A 9 6.01 -15.37 -5.29
C PRO A 9 7.45 -15.51 -5.81
N ARG A 10 7.92 -14.54 -6.61
CA ARG A 10 9.27 -14.53 -7.18
C ARG A 10 10.28 -13.80 -6.29
N LEU A 11 9.81 -13.08 -5.28
CA LEU A 11 10.65 -12.39 -4.31
C LEU A 11 11.37 -13.42 -3.43
N LYS A 12 12.70 -13.31 -3.34
CA LYS A 12 13.46 -14.10 -2.37
C LYS A 12 13.46 -13.39 -1.03
N LEU A 13 13.42 -14.17 0.04
CA LEU A 13 13.45 -13.69 1.41
C LEU A 13 14.74 -14.16 2.08
N ASP A 14 15.26 -13.34 2.99
CA ASP A 14 16.40 -13.67 3.82
C ASP A 14 16.00 -14.59 5.00
N ALA A 15 16.95 -14.90 5.88
CA ALA A 15 16.70 -15.74 7.06
C ALA A 15 15.72 -15.12 8.08
N ASN A 16 15.48 -13.80 8.02
CA ASN A 16 14.53 -13.09 8.87
C ASN A 16 13.14 -13.00 8.23
N GLY A 17 12.99 -13.44 6.98
CA GLY A 17 11.75 -13.32 6.21
C GLY A 17 11.56 -11.94 5.56
N ASP A 18 12.59 -11.08 5.56
CA ASP A 18 12.56 -9.81 4.84
C ASP A 18 12.99 -10.00 3.37
N PRO A 19 12.57 -9.13 2.44
CA PRO A 19 13.03 -9.16 1.05
C PRO A 19 14.56 -9.21 0.97
N ASP A 20 15.11 -10.09 0.12
CA ASP A 20 16.53 -10.17 -0.21
C ASP A 20 16.77 -9.60 -1.62
N PRO A 21 17.20 -8.32 -1.74
CA PRO A 21 17.48 -7.71 -3.03
C PRO A 21 18.70 -8.29 -3.74
N ARG A 22 19.58 -9.01 -3.04
CA ARG A 22 20.78 -9.61 -3.64
C ARG A 22 20.47 -10.95 -4.29
N ALA A 23 19.52 -11.70 -3.74
CA ALA A 23 19.09 -12.99 -4.26
C ALA A 23 17.88 -12.91 -5.23
N THR A 24 17.29 -11.73 -5.39
CA THR A 24 16.11 -11.51 -6.26
C THR A 24 16.51 -10.87 -7.58
N ASP A 25 15.89 -11.30 -8.68
CA ASP A 25 16.06 -10.70 -9.99
C ASP A 25 15.71 -9.20 -10.01
N GLY A 26 16.55 -8.39 -10.64
CA GLY A 26 16.42 -6.93 -10.65
C GLY A 26 15.13 -6.44 -11.31
N ALA A 27 14.62 -7.14 -12.33
CA ALA A 27 13.35 -6.76 -12.96
C ALA A 27 12.16 -7.06 -12.04
N VAL A 28 12.22 -8.16 -11.27
CA VAL A 28 11.23 -8.46 -10.22
C VAL A 28 11.23 -7.36 -9.14
N LEU A 29 12.41 -6.96 -8.65
CA LEU A 29 12.53 -5.89 -7.64
C LEU A 29 11.97 -4.57 -8.15
N ASN A 30 12.35 -4.14 -9.36
CA ASN A 30 11.85 -2.90 -9.94
C ASN A 30 10.33 -2.93 -10.15
N GLY A 31 9.79 -4.06 -10.62
CA GLY A 31 8.35 -4.25 -10.76
C GLY A 31 7.62 -4.17 -9.42
N LEU A 32 8.13 -4.84 -8.39
CA LEU A 32 7.57 -4.78 -7.04
C LEU A 32 7.57 -3.36 -6.47
N ILE A 33 8.68 -2.62 -6.61
CA ILE A 33 8.77 -1.22 -6.18
C ILE A 33 7.70 -0.39 -6.89
N LEU A 34 7.65 -0.45 -8.22
CA LEU A 34 6.73 0.33 -9.04
C LEU A 34 5.27 0.05 -8.65
N HIS A 35 4.87 -1.22 -8.60
CA HIS A 35 3.49 -1.59 -8.33
C HIS A 35 3.09 -1.38 -6.87
N ALA A 36 4.00 -1.55 -5.91
CA ALA A 36 3.74 -1.25 -4.51
C ALA A 36 3.56 0.25 -4.28
N GLN A 37 4.41 1.09 -4.88
CA GLN A 37 4.26 2.54 -4.82
C GLN A 37 2.98 3.03 -5.49
N ALA A 38 2.63 2.47 -6.66
CA ALA A 38 1.39 2.79 -7.34
C ALA A 38 0.16 2.40 -6.50
N ALA A 39 0.17 1.22 -5.86
CA ALA A 39 -0.89 0.79 -4.96
C ALA A 39 -1.00 1.70 -3.73
N ALA A 40 0.12 2.05 -3.09
CA ALA A 40 0.16 2.98 -1.97
C ALA A 40 -0.39 4.36 -2.34
N ALA A 41 -0.01 4.88 -3.50
CA ALA A 41 -0.51 6.16 -4.00
C ALA A 41 -2.03 6.11 -4.27
N ALA A 42 -2.52 5.05 -4.90
CA ALA A 42 -3.94 4.88 -5.15
C ALA A 42 -4.76 4.78 -3.86
N MET A 43 -4.30 4.03 -2.87
CA MET A 43 -4.95 3.92 -1.56
C MET A 43 -4.96 5.27 -0.83
N ASN A 44 -3.84 5.98 -0.79
CA ASN A 44 -3.78 7.33 -0.20
C ASN A 44 -4.74 8.30 -0.86
N LEU A 45 -4.81 8.31 -2.20
CA LEU A 45 -5.73 9.15 -2.94
C LEU A 45 -7.19 8.78 -2.63
N GLY A 46 -7.51 7.48 -2.58
CA GLY A 46 -8.83 6.99 -2.23
C GLY A 46 -9.25 7.40 -0.81
N MET A 47 -8.38 7.20 0.18
CA MET A 47 -8.62 7.64 1.56
C MET A 47 -8.82 9.16 1.65
N SER A 48 -8.04 9.95 0.92
CA SER A 48 -8.20 11.42 0.86
C SER A 48 -9.53 11.83 0.23
N ALA A 49 -9.98 11.13 -0.83
CA ALA A 49 -11.26 11.40 -1.47
C ALA A 49 -12.42 11.09 -0.53
N VAL A 50 -12.36 9.95 0.18
CA VAL A 50 -13.33 9.58 1.21
C VAL A 50 -13.38 10.62 2.32
N GLY A 51 -12.23 11.07 2.84
CA GLY A 51 -12.19 12.12 3.86
C GLY A 51 -12.84 13.43 3.37
N SER A 52 -12.65 13.78 2.11
CA SER A 52 -13.28 14.96 1.50
C SER A 52 -14.80 14.79 1.35
N MET A 53 -15.27 13.60 0.96
CA MET A 53 -16.69 13.27 0.92
C MET A 53 -17.34 13.33 2.31
N MET A 54 -16.66 12.81 3.34
CA MET A 54 -17.15 12.88 4.72
C MET A 54 -17.23 14.31 5.24
N ALA A 55 -16.22 15.15 4.94
CA ALA A 55 -16.24 16.55 5.31
C ALA A 55 -17.41 17.30 4.63
N TYR A 56 -17.70 16.96 3.37
CA TYR A 56 -18.86 17.50 2.67
C TYR A 56 -20.19 17.02 3.28
N ALA A 57 -20.27 15.73 3.64
CA ALA A 57 -21.46 15.10 4.21
C ALA A 57 -21.59 15.29 5.74
N ALA A 58 -20.86 16.22 6.33
CA ALA A 58 -20.88 16.46 7.77
C ALA A 58 -22.30 16.82 8.29
N PRO A 59 -23.11 17.66 7.61
CA PRO A 59 -24.48 17.95 8.03
C PRO A 59 -25.35 16.68 8.11
N GLU A 60 -25.23 15.78 7.12
CA GLU A 60 -25.97 14.52 7.06
C GLU A 60 -25.51 13.50 8.11
N CYS A 61 -24.28 13.63 8.60
CA CYS A 61 -23.80 12.86 9.74
C CYS A 61 -24.39 13.39 11.06
N GLU A 62 -24.51 14.72 11.20
CA GLU A 62 -25.06 15.38 12.39
C GLU A 62 -26.57 15.16 12.55
N ASP A 63 -27.32 15.24 11.44
CA ASP A 63 -28.77 14.99 11.43
C ASP A 63 -29.14 13.51 11.42
N LYS A 64 -28.13 12.62 11.35
CA LYS A 64 -28.22 11.15 11.34
C LYS A 64 -28.88 10.57 10.09
N THR A 65 -28.98 11.33 9.00
CA THR A 65 -29.30 10.79 7.67
C THR A 65 -28.26 9.74 7.26
N ILE A 66 -26.99 9.97 7.61
CA ILE A 66 -25.95 8.95 7.62
C ILE A 66 -25.85 8.38 9.04
N SER A 67 -26.10 7.08 9.19
CA SER A 67 -26.03 6.41 10.48
C SER A 67 -24.61 6.44 11.06
N SER A 68 -24.50 6.57 12.39
CA SER A 68 -23.21 6.49 13.09
C SER A 68 -22.46 5.18 12.85
N ASP A 69 -23.17 4.06 12.72
CA ASP A 69 -22.58 2.74 12.41
C ASP A 69 -21.86 2.75 11.05
N ALA A 70 -22.39 3.48 10.06
CA ALA A 70 -21.75 3.63 8.75
C ALA A 70 -20.47 4.46 8.84
N ILE A 71 -20.47 5.50 9.67
CA ILE A 71 -19.28 6.33 9.94
C ILE A 71 -18.20 5.51 10.63
N GLU A 72 -18.58 4.70 11.62
CA GLU A 72 -17.65 3.80 12.33
C GLU A 72 -17.05 2.75 11.39
N ALA A 73 -17.89 2.08 10.58
CA ALA A 73 -17.43 1.12 9.59
C ALA A 73 -16.46 1.74 8.58
N LEU A 74 -16.69 3.00 8.18
CA LEU A 74 -15.78 3.73 7.31
C LEU A 74 -14.45 4.04 8.01
N GLY A 75 -14.49 4.39 9.30
CA GLY A 75 -13.29 4.57 10.12
C GLY A 75 -12.43 3.30 10.17
N TRP A 76 -13.04 2.13 10.39
CA TRP A 76 -12.33 0.84 10.35
C TRP A 76 -11.71 0.56 8.97
N LEU A 77 -12.46 0.80 7.89
CA LEU A 77 -11.94 0.61 6.54
C LEU A 77 -10.72 1.53 6.27
N LEU A 78 -10.79 2.81 6.63
CA LEU A 78 -9.69 3.74 6.45
C LEU A 78 -8.44 3.34 7.27
N ALA A 79 -8.63 2.79 8.48
CA ALA A 79 -7.53 2.28 9.28
C ALA A 79 -6.83 1.10 8.60
N GLU A 80 -7.59 0.12 8.09
CA GLU A 80 -7.05 -1.04 7.36
C GLU A 80 -6.33 -0.62 6.07
N LEU A 81 -6.93 0.29 5.29
CA LEU A 81 -6.30 0.83 4.08
C LEU A 81 -5.00 1.58 4.41
N GLY A 82 -4.96 2.31 5.53
CA GLY A 82 -3.75 2.95 6.03
C GLY A 82 -2.64 1.94 6.36
N ALA A 83 -2.99 0.85 7.05
CA ALA A 83 -2.05 -0.22 7.37
C ALA A 83 -1.49 -0.90 6.11
N ILE A 84 -2.35 -1.24 5.14
CA ILE A 84 -1.93 -1.85 3.87
C ILE A 84 -1.03 -0.87 3.09
N THR A 85 -1.36 0.42 3.07
CA THR A 85 -0.53 1.45 2.45
C THR A 85 0.88 1.49 3.04
N ALA A 86 0.99 1.45 4.38
CA ALA A 86 2.28 1.41 5.06
C ALA A 86 3.08 0.15 4.69
N LEU A 87 2.43 -1.01 4.60
CA LEU A 87 3.07 -2.26 4.16
C LEU A 87 3.59 -2.17 2.73
N MET A 88 2.83 -1.57 1.80
CA MET A 88 3.28 -1.36 0.42
C MET A 88 4.49 -0.43 0.34
N ILE A 89 4.50 0.65 1.12
CA ILE A 89 5.64 1.58 1.21
C ILE A 89 6.88 0.85 1.77
N ARG A 90 6.70 0.04 2.83
CA ARG A 90 7.78 -0.77 3.42
C ARG A 90 8.33 -1.77 2.40
N LEU A 91 7.46 -2.50 1.70
CA LEU A 91 7.86 -3.45 0.65
C LEU A 91 8.70 -2.77 -0.44
N ALA A 92 8.23 -1.63 -0.94
CA ALA A 92 8.97 -0.86 -1.94
C ALA A 92 10.34 -0.38 -1.42
N ALA A 93 10.42 0.01 -0.15
CA ALA A 93 11.69 0.42 0.46
C ALA A 93 12.68 -0.74 0.58
N LEU A 94 12.21 -1.92 1.00
CA LEU A 94 13.04 -3.11 1.19
C LEU A 94 13.49 -3.74 -0.14
N CYS A 95 12.70 -3.59 -1.20
CA CYS A 95 13.08 -4.08 -2.54
C CYS A 95 14.13 -3.22 -3.25
N LYS A 96 14.51 -2.05 -2.70
CA LYS A 96 15.52 -1.19 -3.34
C LYS A 96 16.86 -1.92 -3.45
N PRO A 97 17.49 -1.93 -4.64
CA PRO A 97 18.82 -2.50 -4.80
C PRO A 97 19.83 -1.81 -3.88
N VAL A 98 20.77 -2.59 -3.33
CA VAL A 98 21.88 -2.03 -2.55
C VAL A 98 22.85 -1.34 -3.53
N SER A 99 23.05 -0.04 -3.35
CA SER A 99 24.04 0.73 -4.11
C SER A 99 25.44 0.13 -3.92
N GLY A 100 25.92 -0.56 -4.95
CA GLY A 100 27.16 -1.35 -4.92
C GLY A 100 27.14 -2.53 -5.90
N GLN A 101 25.96 -2.94 -6.37
CA GLN A 101 25.81 -3.98 -7.38
C GLN A 101 25.89 -3.36 -8.80
N ALA A 102 27.08 -2.90 -9.18
CA ALA A 102 27.38 -2.63 -10.58
C ALA A 102 27.42 -3.97 -11.33
N ALA A 103 26.77 -3.98 -12.49
CA ALA A 103 26.55 -5.13 -13.36
C ALA A 103 27.82 -5.98 -13.59
N HIS A 104 27.66 -7.30 -13.45
CA HIS A 104 28.45 -8.29 -14.17
C HIS A 104 27.57 -8.90 -15.26
#